data_AF-T0RBQ5-F1
#
_entry.id   AF-T0RBQ5-F1
#
_cell.length_a   1.000
_cell.length_b   1.000
_cell.length_c   1.000
_cell.angle_alpha   90.00
_cell.angle_beta   90.00
_cell.angle_gamma   90.00
#
_symmetry.space_group_name_H-M   'P 1'
#
loop_
_entity.id
_entity.type
_entity.pdbx_description
1 polymer ?
#
loop_
_entity_poly.entity_id
_entity_poly.type
_entity_poly.pdbx_seq_one_letter_code
_entity_poly.pdbx_strand_id
1 'polypeptide(L)'
;MNTTLLAMGIAFLVVLGLVVNLGVLSLLSGALHFLFARPSLEILKSENGESGFAFGFRWNNAREPASFDQVKLRLFNPFAKPTQVDVSADFAGQTSDFGVDVNLGPAFTEILNSTGLDNSTLQIEVVSKKDGITHYFNYKTRKFLENFRAANKSVASFNEKYGYVKTKPVYHQTTRSFIADPLPQTAEKILKIQSNPAFAGAFTAAADSAAPAQENFTVAKVWIEDGCIVCNACEGIYPEVFEVTDTTCLIRPDAPLNDGLKILESAEACPVEVIKFTKAS
;
A
#
# COMPACT_ATOMS: atom_id res chain seq x y z
N MET A 1 65.21 17.82 3.90
CA MET A 1 64.07 17.25 4.64
C MET A 1 63.06 16.76 3.59
N ASN A 2 62.82 15.44 3.51
CA ASN A 2 62.07 14.84 2.40
C ASN A 2 60.59 15.24 2.49
N THR A 3 60.17 16.14 1.60
CA THR A 3 58.79 16.64 1.48
C THR A 3 57.77 15.51 1.30
N THR A 4 58.20 14.37 0.74
CA THR A 4 57.41 13.15 0.56
C THR A 4 57.02 12.49 1.88
N LEU A 5 57.94 12.40 2.85
CA LEU A 5 57.66 11.81 4.17
C LEU A 5 56.70 12.69 4.97
N LEU A 6 56.82 14.01 4.82
CA LEU A 6 55.96 14.97 5.48
C LEU A 6 54.53 14.94 4.89
N ALA A 7 54.41 14.83 3.57
CA ALA A 7 53.12 14.64 2.89
C ALA A 7 52.45 13.31 3.28
N MET A 8 53.21 12.22 3.38
CA MET A 8 52.71 10.91 3.78
C MET A 8 52.24 10.89 5.24
N GLY A 9 52.96 11.57 6.13
CA GLY A 9 52.54 11.74 7.53
C GLY A 9 51.23 12.51 7.67
N ILE A 10 51.04 13.59 6.90
CA ILE A 10 49.80 14.36 6.90
C ILE A 10 48.63 13.53 6.35
N ALA A 11 48.85 12.82 5.24
CA ALA A 11 47.82 11.96 4.65
C ALA A 11 47.36 10.87 5.62
N PHE A 12 48.29 10.25 6.34
CA PHE A 12 47.96 9.24 7.36
C PHE A 12 47.12 9.81 8.50
N LEU A 13 47.48 11.00 9.01
CA LEU A 13 46.70 11.65 10.06
C LEU A 13 45.29 12.05 9.61
N VAL A 14 45.13 12.49 8.36
CA VAL A 14 43.80 12.82 7.80
C VAL A 14 42.94 11.57 7.68
N VAL A 15 43.49 10.46 7.17
CA VAL A 15 42.75 9.19 7.05
C VAL A 15 42.37 8.64 8.43
N LEU A 16 43.32 8.65 9.38
CA LEU A 16 43.07 8.17 10.74
C LEU A 16 42.05 9.04 11.47
N GLY A 17 42.13 10.37 11.30
CA GLY A 17 41.14 11.32 11.79
C GLY A 17 39.75 11.07 11.20
N LEU A 18 39.64 10.82 9.90
CA LEU A 18 38.37 10.51 9.23
C LEU A 18 37.75 9.21 9.76
N VAL A 19 38.55 8.14 9.91
CA VAL A 19 38.07 6.84 10.42
C VAL A 19 37.60 6.96 11.86
N VAL A 20 38.35 7.65 12.73
CA VAL A 20 37.94 7.89 14.12
C VAL A 20 36.65 8.70 14.16
N ASN A 21 36.53 9.76 13.34
CA ASN A 21 35.35 10.60 13.35
C ASN A 21 34.10 9.87 12.83
N LEU A 22 34.23 9.07 11.77
CA LEU A 22 33.16 8.18 11.28
C LEU A 22 32.77 7.13 12.33
N GLY A 23 33.74 6.54 13.02
CA GLY A 23 33.49 5.59 14.11
C GLY A 23 32.74 6.23 15.27
N VAL A 24 33.15 7.42 15.70
CA VAL A 24 32.47 8.20 16.74
C VAL A 24 31.05 8.60 16.28
N LEU A 25 30.88 9.07 15.05
CA LEU A 25 29.57 9.46 14.52
C LEU A 25 28.63 8.25 14.41
N SER A 26 29.12 7.10 13.96
CA SER A 26 28.36 5.86 13.90
C SER A 26 27.93 5.38 15.29
N LEU A 27 28.83 5.47 16.27
CA LEU A 27 28.56 5.04 17.64
C LEU A 27 27.56 5.99 18.34
N LEU A 28 27.73 7.30 18.14
CA LEU A 28 26.80 8.32 18.64
C LEU A 28 25.44 8.24 17.95
N SER A 29 25.37 7.98 16.64
CA SER A 29 24.12 7.80 15.91
C SER A 29 23.33 6.59 16.44
N GLY A 30 23.98 5.44 16.61
CA GLY A 30 23.34 4.25 17.19
C GLY A 30 22.85 4.47 18.62
N ALA A 31 23.65 5.14 19.46
CA ALA A 31 23.29 5.47 20.83
C ALA A 31 22.16 6.53 20.92
N LEU A 32 22.15 7.52 20.03
CA LEU A 32 21.07 8.50 19.94
C LEU A 32 19.74 7.81 19.59
N HIS A 33 19.75 6.91 18.60
CA HIS A 33 18.55 6.20 18.18
C HIS A 33 17.93 5.32 19.28
N PHE A 34 18.74 4.78 20.20
CA PHE A 34 18.26 4.07 21.38
C PHE A 34 17.54 4.99 22.39
N LEU A 35 17.96 6.25 22.50
CA LEU A 35 17.34 7.24 23.39
C LEU A 35 15.98 7.73 22.89
N PHE A 36 15.79 7.86 21.56
CA PHE A 36 14.57 8.45 20.98
C PHE A 36 13.49 7.44 20.55
N ALA A 37 13.75 6.14 20.62
CA ALA A 37 12.80 5.09 20.22
C ALA A 37 12.16 4.34 21.40
N ARG A 38 12.23 4.88 22.62
CA ARG A 38 11.66 4.20 23.80
C ARG A 38 10.13 4.23 23.76
N PRO A 39 9.47 3.11 24.08
CA PRO A 39 8.02 3.09 24.19
C PRO A 39 7.59 4.00 25.34
N SER A 40 6.48 4.71 25.15
CA SER A 40 5.93 5.67 26.10
C SER A 40 4.50 5.32 26.44
N LEU A 41 4.17 5.39 27.73
CA LEU A 41 2.83 5.20 28.26
C LEU A 41 2.35 6.47 28.94
N GLU A 42 1.20 6.99 28.50
CA GLU A 42 0.53 8.16 29.05
C GLU A 42 -0.81 7.75 29.66
N ILE A 43 -1.08 8.14 30.90
CA ILE A 43 -2.35 7.86 31.57
C ILE A 43 -3.38 8.89 31.10
N LEU A 44 -4.53 8.41 30.65
CA LEU A 44 -5.60 9.23 30.09
C LEU A 44 -6.82 9.21 31.00
N LYS A 45 -7.73 10.16 30.79
CA LYS A 45 -9.00 10.22 31.49
C LYS A 45 -9.92 9.13 30.97
N SER A 46 -10.41 8.27 31.87
CA SER A 46 -11.39 7.24 31.55
C SER A 46 -12.81 7.78 31.49
N GLU A 47 -13.60 7.23 30.58
CA GLU A 47 -15.04 7.45 30.43
C GLU A 47 -15.84 6.30 31.09
N ASN A 48 -15.23 5.13 31.28
CA ASN A 48 -15.84 3.92 31.86
C ASN A 48 -16.05 3.95 33.40
N GLY A 49 -15.98 5.11 34.05
CA GLY A 49 -16.22 5.27 35.49
C GLY A 49 -15.10 4.71 36.39
N GLU A 50 -15.45 4.25 37.60
CA GLU A 50 -14.49 3.87 38.66
C GLU A 50 -13.67 2.59 38.37
N SER A 51 -14.12 1.76 37.42
CA SER A 51 -13.43 0.54 36.98
C SER A 51 -12.69 0.71 35.65
N GLY A 52 -12.76 1.91 35.08
CA GLY A 52 -12.15 2.24 33.81
C GLY A 52 -10.69 2.67 33.95
N PHE A 53 -9.86 2.20 33.02
CA PHE A 53 -8.48 2.61 32.89
C PHE A 53 -8.21 2.96 31.43
N ALA A 54 -8.00 4.25 31.19
CA ALA A 54 -7.62 4.76 29.88
C ALA A 54 -6.13 5.07 29.84
N PHE A 55 -5.48 4.65 28.76
CA PHE A 55 -4.07 4.92 28.54
C PHE A 55 -3.75 5.07 27.06
N GLY A 56 -2.73 5.86 26.77
CA GLY A 56 -2.11 6.02 25.47
C GLY A 56 -0.77 5.31 25.45
N PHE A 57 -0.54 4.47 24.45
CA PHE A 57 0.69 3.76 24.23
C PHE A 57 1.30 4.13 22.89
N ARG A 58 2.57 4.54 22.91
CA ARG A 58 3.34 4.94 21.73
C ARG A 58 4.60 4.12 21.64
N TRP A 59 4.87 3.58 20.46
CA TRP A 59 6.08 2.82 20.21
C TRP A 59 6.49 2.91 18.74
N ASN A 60 7.73 2.52 18.46
CA ASN A 60 8.20 2.50 17.09
C ASN A 60 7.82 1.19 16.39
N ASN A 61 6.61 1.14 15.82
CA ASN A 61 6.13 -0.03 15.07
C ASN A 61 7.01 -0.40 13.85
N ALA A 62 7.78 0.55 13.29
CA ALA A 62 8.69 0.23 12.18
C ALA A 62 9.91 -0.60 12.62
N ARG A 63 10.31 -0.45 13.90
CA ARG A 63 11.40 -1.21 14.50
C ARG A 63 10.91 -2.52 15.11
N GLU A 64 9.75 -2.46 15.77
CA GLU A 64 9.13 -3.58 16.47
C GLU A 64 7.70 -3.74 15.95
N PRO A 65 7.52 -4.45 14.81
CA PRO A 65 6.21 -4.71 14.26
C PRO A 65 5.46 -5.67 15.18
N ALA A 66 4.52 -5.13 15.94
CA ALA A 66 3.77 -5.88 16.94
C ALA A 66 2.32 -5.42 17.01
N SER A 67 1.42 -6.33 17.36
CA SER A 67 0.00 -6.05 17.61
C SER A 67 -0.32 -6.21 19.09
N PHE A 68 -0.45 -5.11 19.83
CA PHE A 68 -0.79 -5.15 21.26
C PHE A 68 -2.29 -5.31 21.47
N ASP A 69 -2.68 -6.21 22.37
CA ASP A 69 -4.07 -6.64 22.57
C ASP A 69 -4.46 -6.84 24.04
N GLN A 70 -3.51 -6.71 24.97
CA GLN A 70 -3.79 -6.85 26.39
C GLN A 70 -3.00 -5.85 27.24
N VAL A 71 -3.61 -5.40 28.33
CA VAL A 71 -2.95 -4.60 29.37
C VAL A 71 -3.10 -5.30 30.72
N LYS A 72 -2.04 -5.31 31.51
CA LYS A 72 -2.02 -5.87 32.86
C LYS A 72 -1.42 -4.87 33.84
N LEU A 73 -2.06 -4.68 34.99
CA LEU A 73 -1.58 -3.85 36.08
C LEU A 73 -1.31 -4.75 37.28
N ARG A 74 -0.12 -4.63 37.85
CA ARG A 74 0.32 -5.38 39.03
C ARG A 74 0.74 -4.39 40.11
N LEU A 75 -0.03 -4.36 41.20
CA LEU A 75 0.33 -3.65 42.42
C LEU A 75 1.12 -4.60 43.33
N PHE A 76 2.25 -4.12 43.83
CA PHE A 76 3.02 -4.76 44.89
C PHE A 76 3.21 -3.77 46.05
N ASN A 77 2.67 -4.12 47.21
CA ASN A 77 2.66 -3.29 48.41
C ASN A 77 2.99 -4.14 49.65
N PRO A 78 4.27 -4.32 50.00
CA PRO A 78 4.66 -5.24 51.06
C PRO A 78 4.27 -4.80 52.48
N PHE A 79 3.92 -3.52 52.70
CA PHE A 79 3.73 -2.95 54.04
C PHE A 79 2.31 -2.47 54.34
N ALA A 80 1.38 -2.60 53.39
CA ALA A 80 -0.01 -2.18 53.57
C ALA A 80 -0.98 -3.06 52.77
N LYS A 81 -2.27 -2.78 52.90
CA LYS A 81 -3.33 -3.52 52.23
C LYS A 81 -3.89 -2.72 51.04
N PRO A 82 -4.22 -3.38 49.91
CA PRO A 82 -3.92 -4.78 49.59
C PRO A 82 -2.43 -5.01 49.30
N THR A 83 -1.91 -6.20 49.61
CA THR A 83 -0.47 -6.51 49.51
C THR A 83 -0.02 -6.77 48.07
N GLN A 84 -0.86 -7.45 47.29
CA GLN A 84 -0.66 -7.66 45.86
C GLN A 84 -2.02 -7.71 45.17
N VAL A 85 -2.13 -7.02 44.04
CA VAL A 85 -3.32 -7.08 43.19
C VAL A 85 -2.86 -7.11 41.74
N ASP A 86 -3.32 -8.10 40.99
CA ASP A 86 -3.07 -8.23 39.56
C ASP A 86 -4.42 -8.10 38.83
N VAL A 87 -4.53 -7.15 37.91
CA VAL A 87 -5.71 -6.98 37.04
C VAL A 87 -5.27 -6.96 35.59
N SER A 88 -6.09 -7.50 34.70
CA SER A 88 -5.82 -7.51 33.26
C SER A 88 -7.10 -7.31 32.47
N ALA A 89 -7.00 -6.62 31.34
CA ALA A 89 -8.07 -6.49 30.37
C ALA A 89 -7.55 -6.69 28.96
N ASP A 90 -8.40 -7.29 28.13
CA ASP A 90 -8.16 -7.50 26.72
C ASP A 90 -8.86 -6.41 25.90
N PHE A 91 -8.28 -6.02 24.77
CA PHE A 91 -8.84 -5.04 23.86
C PHE A 91 -8.54 -5.40 22.40
N ALA A 92 -9.13 -4.66 21.46
CA ALA A 92 -8.94 -4.89 20.03
C ALA A 92 -7.47 -4.64 19.64
N GLY A 93 -6.84 -5.63 18.99
CA GLY A 93 -5.42 -5.59 18.64
C GLY A 93 -5.03 -4.33 17.85
N GLN A 94 -4.05 -3.59 18.36
CA GLN A 94 -3.57 -2.34 17.78
C GLN A 94 -2.15 -2.50 17.22
N THR A 95 -1.97 -2.09 15.97
CA THR A 95 -0.69 -2.20 15.24
C THR A 95 0.06 -0.88 15.11
N SER A 96 -0.42 0.19 15.71
CA SER A 96 0.18 1.53 15.68
C SER A 96 -0.11 2.27 16.97
N ASP A 97 0.58 3.38 17.25
CA ASP A 97 0.30 4.28 18.38
C ASP A 97 -1.22 4.40 18.62
N PHE A 98 -1.65 4.08 19.84
CA PHE A 98 -3.07 3.98 20.18
C PHE A 98 -3.34 4.48 21.59
N GLY A 99 -4.54 4.98 21.80
CA GLY A 99 -5.19 5.16 23.08
C GLY A 99 -6.43 4.30 23.15
N VAL A 100 -6.61 3.62 24.28
CA VAL A 100 -7.77 2.75 24.54
C VAL A 100 -8.24 3.00 25.98
N ASP A 101 -9.56 2.93 26.18
CA ASP A 101 -10.18 2.84 27.50
C ASP A 101 -10.63 1.39 27.71
N VAL A 102 -10.10 0.74 28.75
CA VAL A 102 -10.46 -0.62 29.13
C VAL A 102 -11.16 -0.64 30.49
N ASN A 103 -12.07 -1.59 30.68
CA ASN A 103 -12.63 -1.86 32.00
C ASN A 103 -11.82 -2.99 32.67
N LEU A 104 -11.16 -2.67 33.80
CA LEU A 104 -10.33 -3.59 34.58
C LEU A 104 -11.12 -4.30 35.69
N GLY A 105 -12.42 -4.03 35.81
CA GLY A 105 -13.30 -4.63 36.81
C GLY A 105 -13.10 -4.07 38.22
N PRO A 106 -13.75 -4.67 39.23
CA PRO A 106 -13.79 -4.15 40.60
C PRO A 106 -12.45 -4.24 41.34
N ALA A 107 -11.59 -5.19 40.97
CA ALA A 107 -10.27 -5.34 41.57
C ALA A 107 -9.36 -4.12 41.30
N PHE A 108 -9.63 -3.35 40.23
CA PHE A 108 -8.90 -2.10 39.98
C PHE A 108 -9.19 -1.03 41.03
N THR A 109 -10.43 -0.98 41.53
CA THR A 109 -10.82 -0.07 42.62
C THR A 109 -10.02 -0.34 43.90
N GLU A 110 -9.61 -1.58 44.15
CA GLU A 110 -8.73 -1.93 45.27
C GLU A 110 -7.32 -1.31 45.12
N ILE A 111 -6.82 -1.20 43.87
CA ILE A 111 -5.55 -0.52 43.57
C ILE A 111 -5.70 0.99 43.83
N LEU A 112 -6.82 1.59 43.40
CA LEU A 112 -7.10 3.02 43.58
C LEU A 112 -7.25 3.44 45.05
N ASN A 113 -7.79 2.54 45.88
CA ASN A 113 -8.02 2.74 47.31
C ASN A 113 -6.89 2.18 48.20
N SER A 114 -5.75 1.80 47.61
CA SER A 114 -4.62 1.27 48.35
C SER A 114 -4.05 2.27 49.37
N THR A 115 -3.61 1.75 50.51
CA THR A 115 -3.01 2.54 51.61
C THR A 115 -1.50 2.28 51.69
N GLY A 116 -0.74 3.12 52.39
CA GLY A 116 0.72 2.91 52.55
C GLY A 116 1.52 3.07 51.26
N LEU A 117 1.25 4.14 50.50
CA LEU A 117 1.74 4.33 49.13
C LEU A 117 3.25 4.54 48.98
N ASP A 118 3.97 4.88 50.05
CA ASP A 118 5.40 5.27 50.03
C ASP A 118 6.33 4.17 49.53
N ASN A 119 6.05 2.92 49.92
CA ASN A 119 6.89 1.75 49.65
C ASN A 119 6.20 0.74 48.73
N SER A 120 5.26 1.21 47.90
CA SER A 120 4.51 0.38 46.97
C SER A 120 4.85 0.72 45.52
N THR A 121 4.83 -0.30 44.68
CA THR A 121 5.13 -0.19 43.25
C THR A 121 3.97 -0.72 42.44
N LEU A 122 3.61 0.01 41.39
CA LEU A 122 2.66 -0.41 40.38
C LEU A 122 3.40 -0.64 39.06
N GLN A 123 3.27 -1.83 38.51
CA GLN A 123 3.78 -2.21 37.20
C GLN A 123 2.63 -2.28 36.21
N ILE A 124 2.81 -1.63 35.06
CA ILE A 124 1.88 -1.69 33.92
C ILE A 124 2.58 -2.44 32.80
N GLU A 125 1.95 -3.50 32.32
CA GLU A 125 2.42 -4.34 31.23
C GLU A 125 1.50 -4.17 30.03
N VAL A 126 2.05 -3.78 28.88
CA VAL A 126 1.33 -3.78 27.60
C VAL A 126 1.85 -4.97 26.80
N VAL A 127 0.95 -5.91 26.48
CA VAL A 127 1.27 -7.24 25.97
C VAL A 127 0.73 -7.40 24.55
N SER A 128 1.56 -7.94 23.66
CA SER A 128 1.14 -8.55 22.40
C SER A 128 1.12 -10.06 22.60
N LYS A 129 -0.07 -10.66 22.65
CA LYS A 129 -0.21 -12.13 22.77
C LYS A 129 0.25 -12.85 21.51
N LYS A 130 0.06 -12.23 20.33
CA LYS A 130 0.42 -12.84 19.04
C LYS A 130 1.93 -12.90 18.84
N ASP A 131 2.62 -11.82 19.19
CA ASP A 131 4.06 -11.69 18.92
C ASP A 131 4.91 -12.02 20.17
N GLY A 132 4.29 -12.19 21.34
CA GLY A 132 4.97 -12.52 22.59
C GLY A 132 5.78 -11.36 23.18
N ILE A 133 5.52 -10.12 22.75
CA ILE A 133 6.25 -8.93 23.17
C ILE A 133 5.53 -8.25 24.32
N THR A 134 6.27 -7.86 25.37
CA THR A 134 5.71 -7.15 26.53
C THR A 134 6.57 -5.93 26.87
N HIS A 135 5.92 -4.79 27.07
CA HIS A 135 6.56 -3.59 27.59
C HIS A 135 6.17 -3.34 29.04
N TYR A 136 7.17 -3.14 29.89
CA TYR A 136 7.00 -2.93 31.32
C TYR A 136 7.19 -1.46 31.70
N PHE A 137 6.25 -0.92 32.46
CA PHE A 137 6.34 0.42 33.02
C PHE A 137 6.16 0.38 34.53
N ASN A 138 7.21 0.71 35.26
CA ASN A 138 7.22 0.69 36.72
C ASN A 138 7.03 2.09 37.28
N TYR A 139 6.03 2.25 38.16
CA TYR A 139 5.72 3.48 38.86
C TYR A 139 5.71 3.25 40.36
N LYS A 140 6.04 4.30 41.14
CA LYS A 140 5.62 4.35 42.54
C LYS A 140 4.11 4.54 42.57
N THR A 141 3.40 3.79 43.39
CA THR A 141 1.92 3.81 43.40
C THR A 141 1.38 5.21 43.71
N ARG A 142 2.01 5.97 44.61
CA ARG A 142 1.64 7.38 44.86
C ARG A 142 1.65 8.21 43.58
N LYS A 143 2.75 8.17 42.83
CA LYS A 143 2.92 8.95 41.60
C LYS A 143 1.93 8.50 40.52
N PHE A 144 1.64 7.21 40.45
CA PHE A 144 0.60 6.69 39.55
C PHE A 144 -0.77 7.27 39.90
N LEU A 145 -1.18 7.23 41.18
CA LEU A 145 -2.49 7.74 41.61
C LEU A 145 -2.62 9.26 41.41
N GLU A 146 -1.55 10.01 41.66
CA GLU A 146 -1.48 11.45 41.35
C GLU A 146 -1.69 11.70 39.85
N ASN A 147 -0.97 10.98 39.00
CA ASN A 147 -1.10 11.10 37.54
C ASN A 147 -2.48 10.67 37.05
N PHE A 148 -3.04 9.59 37.61
CA PHE A 148 -4.36 9.07 37.27
C PHE A 148 -5.45 10.08 37.62
N ARG A 149 -5.39 10.71 38.80
CA ARG A 149 -6.33 11.75 39.22
C ARG A 149 -6.14 13.08 38.48
N ALA A 150 -4.92 13.38 38.04
CA ALA A 150 -4.60 14.59 37.27
C ALA A 150 -4.86 14.44 35.76
N ALA A 151 -5.17 13.23 35.28
CA ALA A 151 -5.37 12.96 33.86
C ALA A 151 -6.65 13.64 33.34
N ASN A 152 -6.46 14.61 32.43
CA ASN A 152 -7.57 15.36 31.81
C ASN A 152 -7.75 15.07 30.31
N LYS A 153 -6.76 14.45 29.66
CA LYS A 153 -6.80 14.17 28.22
C LYS A 153 -7.66 12.94 27.95
N SER A 154 -8.58 13.01 27.00
CA SER A 154 -9.42 11.88 26.59
C SER A 154 -8.69 10.97 25.60
N VAL A 155 -9.17 9.73 25.48
CA VAL A 155 -8.69 8.77 24.48
C VAL A 155 -8.86 9.31 23.05
N ALA A 156 -9.98 9.96 22.76
CA ALA A 156 -10.23 10.57 21.46
C ALA A 156 -9.18 11.65 21.13
N SER A 157 -8.86 12.54 22.08
CA SER A 157 -7.86 13.60 21.88
C SER A 157 -6.45 13.06 21.65
N PHE A 158 -6.14 11.91 22.27
CA PHE A 158 -4.86 11.24 22.09
C PHE A 158 -4.77 10.60 20.70
N ASN A 159 -5.82 9.89 20.29
CA ASN A 159 -5.89 9.23 19.00
C ASN A 159 -5.94 10.23 17.84
N GLU A 160 -6.56 11.40 18.00
CA GLU A 160 -6.51 12.44 16.98
C GLU A 160 -5.07 12.96 16.76
N LYS A 161 -4.30 13.08 17.85
CA LYS A 161 -2.94 13.59 17.81
C LYS A 161 -1.89 12.55 17.37
N TYR A 162 -2.07 11.30 17.78
CA TYR A 162 -1.05 10.25 17.65
C TYR A 162 -1.55 8.97 16.97
N GLY A 163 -2.87 8.79 16.85
CA GLY A 163 -3.51 7.63 16.24
C GLY A 163 -3.26 7.61 14.75
N TYR A 164 -2.11 7.09 14.36
CA TYR A 164 -1.70 6.97 12.98
C TYR A 164 -1.70 5.50 12.59
N VAL A 165 -2.81 5.02 12.03
CA VAL A 165 -2.84 3.71 11.39
C VAL A 165 -2.06 3.83 10.07
N LYS A 166 -0.81 3.36 10.06
CA LYS A 166 -0.08 3.13 8.80
C LYS A 166 -0.90 2.13 7.99
N THR A 167 -1.63 2.61 6.98
CA THR A 167 -2.16 1.73 5.94
C THR A 167 -0.96 1.07 5.29
N LYS A 168 -0.79 -0.24 5.50
CA LYS A 168 0.23 -0.99 4.76
C LYS A 168 -0.08 -0.75 3.28
N PRO A 169 0.86 -0.23 2.48
CA PRO A 169 0.63 -0.11 1.05
C PRO A 169 0.32 -1.52 0.53
N VAL A 170 -0.92 -1.72 0.07
CA VAL A 170 -1.34 -2.99 -0.51
C VAL A 170 -0.69 -3.04 -1.89
N TYR A 171 0.48 -3.66 -1.96
CA TYR A 171 1.08 -3.97 -3.24
C TYR A 171 0.22 -5.04 -3.91
N HIS A 172 -0.58 -4.63 -4.89
CA HIS A 172 -1.25 -5.58 -5.76
C HIS A 172 -0.19 -6.29 -6.59
N GLN A 173 0.28 -7.42 -6.10
CA GLN A 173 1.05 -8.34 -6.93
C GLN A 173 0.05 -8.90 -7.94
N THR A 174 0.12 -8.43 -9.19
CA THR A 174 -0.64 -9.02 -10.29
C THR A 174 0.02 -10.36 -10.61
N THR A 175 -0.37 -11.40 -9.88
CA THR A 175 -0.04 -12.77 -10.25
C THR A 175 -0.80 -13.05 -11.54
N ARG A 176 -0.13 -12.88 -12.69
CA ARG A 176 -0.69 -13.34 -13.97
C ARG A 176 -0.64 -14.86 -13.93
N SER A 177 -1.74 -15.51 -13.55
CA SER A 177 -1.87 -16.94 -13.77
C SER A 177 -1.95 -17.17 -15.27
N PHE A 178 -1.06 -18.02 -15.79
CA PHE A 178 -1.18 -18.54 -17.17
C PHE A 178 -2.32 -19.55 -17.32
N ILE A 179 -3.00 -19.85 -16.21
CA ILE A 179 -4.16 -20.72 -16.14
C ILE A 179 -5.37 -19.80 -16.15
N ALA A 180 -6.15 -19.86 -17.23
CA ALA A 180 -7.47 -19.24 -17.28
C ALA A 180 -8.34 -19.85 -16.17
N ASP A 181 -9.12 -19.00 -15.49
CA ASP A 181 -10.06 -19.48 -14.48
C ASP A 181 -11.00 -20.53 -15.08
N PRO A 182 -11.28 -21.64 -14.35
CA PRO A 182 -12.21 -22.64 -14.84
C PRO A 182 -13.59 -22.01 -15.03
N LEU A 183 -14.18 -22.22 -16.21
CA LEU A 183 -15.51 -21.71 -16.53
C LEU A 183 -16.52 -22.07 -15.42
N PRO A 184 -17.33 -21.11 -14.92
CA PRO A 184 -18.29 -21.35 -13.86
C PRO A 184 -19.25 -22.48 -14.26
N GLN A 185 -19.53 -23.39 -13.32
CA GLN A 185 -20.34 -24.59 -13.59
C GLN A 185 -21.83 -24.29 -13.79
N THR A 186 -22.29 -23.07 -13.51
CA THR A 186 -23.72 -22.75 -13.31
C THR A 186 -24.37 -21.86 -14.37
N ALA A 187 -23.75 -21.65 -15.52
CA ALA A 187 -24.45 -21.08 -16.67
C ALA A 187 -24.09 -21.87 -17.93
N GLU A 188 -25.14 -22.47 -18.52
CA GLU A 188 -25.20 -23.22 -19.77
C GLU A 188 -23.90 -23.19 -20.60
N LYS A 189 -23.10 -24.26 -20.47
CA LYS A 189 -21.91 -24.53 -21.30
C LYS A 189 -22.32 -24.93 -22.72
N ILE A 190 -23.10 -24.09 -23.39
CA ILE A 190 -23.32 -24.23 -24.81
C ILE A 190 -22.71 -23.00 -25.46
N LEU A 191 -21.56 -23.23 -26.09
CA LEU A 191 -20.96 -22.24 -26.98
C LEU A 191 -22.04 -21.86 -28.00
N LYS A 192 -22.41 -20.57 -28.02
CA LYS A 192 -23.31 -20.03 -29.04
C LYS A 192 -22.56 -20.09 -30.37
N ILE A 193 -22.74 -21.19 -31.09
CA ILE A 193 -22.19 -21.41 -32.42
C ILE A 193 -23.37 -21.32 -33.39
N GLN A 194 -23.18 -20.69 -34.54
CA GLN A 194 -24.23 -20.46 -35.55
C GLN A 194 -24.92 -21.76 -36.01
N SER A 195 -24.24 -22.90 -35.95
CA SER A 195 -24.79 -24.20 -36.34
C SER A 195 -25.71 -24.83 -35.30
N ASN A 196 -25.83 -24.27 -34.09
CA ASN A 196 -26.67 -24.83 -33.04
C ASN A 196 -28.12 -24.33 -33.17
N PRO A 197 -29.10 -25.21 -33.43
CA PRO A 197 -30.48 -24.83 -33.70
C PRO A 197 -31.17 -24.11 -32.52
N ALA A 198 -30.71 -24.33 -31.28
CA ALA A 198 -31.24 -23.63 -30.10
C ALA A 198 -30.91 -22.13 -30.09
N PHE A 199 -29.88 -21.69 -30.84
CA PHE A 199 -29.45 -20.29 -30.92
C PHE A 199 -29.72 -19.65 -32.29
N ALA A 200 -30.37 -20.37 -33.22
CA ALA A 200 -30.69 -19.85 -34.54
C ALA A 200 -31.45 -18.50 -34.47
N GLY A 201 -32.41 -18.38 -33.53
CA GLY A 201 -33.16 -17.14 -33.29
C GLY A 201 -32.34 -15.99 -32.67
N ALA A 202 -31.27 -16.30 -31.94
CA ALA A 202 -30.39 -15.30 -31.34
C ALA A 202 -29.38 -14.73 -32.35
N PHE A 203 -29.01 -15.53 -33.36
CA PHE A 203 -28.18 -15.08 -34.47
C PHE A 203 -28.98 -14.39 -35.59
N THR A 204 -30.29 -14.64 -35.71
CA THR A 204 -31.15 -13.85 -36.61
C THR A 204 -31.33 -12.41 -36.11
N ALA A 205 -31.30 -12.17 -34.80
CA ALA A 205 -31.28 -10.81 -34.25
C ALA A 205 -29.90 -10.12 -34.38
N ALA A 206 -28.84 -10.89 -34.63
CA ALA A 206 -27.51 -10.38 -34.96
C ALA A 206 -27.32 -10.18 -36.49
N ALA A 207 -28.28 -10.59 -37.32
CA ALA A 207 -28.31 -10.18 -38.72
C ALA A 207 -28.67 -8.69 -38.90
N ASP A 208 -29.17 -8.03 -37.84
CA ASP A 208 -29.35 -6.57 -37.76
C ASP A 208 -28.21 -5.86 -37.01
N SER A 209 -27.10 -6.56 -36.70
CA SER A 209 -25.79 -5.92 -36.55
C SER A 209 -24.92 -6.24 -37.75
N ALA A 210 -25.49 -6.01 -38.93
CA ALA A 210 -24.76 -5.16 -39.86
C ALA A 210 -24.36 -3.90 -39.08
N ALA A 211 -23.08 -3.77 -38.72
CA ALA A 211 -22.46 -2.48 -38.97
C ALA A 211 -22.95 -2.07 -40.37
N PRO A 212 -23.58 -0.89 -40.53
CA PRO A 212 -24.30 -0.57 -41.76
C PRO A 212 -23.42 -1.04 -42.90
N ALA A 213 -23.90 -1.95 -43.75
CA ALA A 213 -23.14 -2.39 -44.91
C ALA A 213 -22.77 -1.10 -45.61
N GLN A 214 -21.53 -0.66 -45.42
CA GLN A 214 -21.16 0.69 -45.76
C GLN A 214 -21.25 0.70 -47.27
N GLU A 215 -22.22 1.44 -47.81
CA GLU A 215 -22.44 1.43 -49.24
C GLU A 215 -21.12 1.78 -49.91
N ASN A 216 -20.69 0.93 -50.83
CA ASN A 216 -19.42 1.13 -51.51
C ASN A 216 -19.46 2.51 -52.17
N PHE A 217 -18.52 3.37 -51.80
CA PHE A 217 -18.41 4.72 -52.31
C PHE A 217 -17.19 4.81 -53.23
N THR A 218 -17.29 5.62 -54.27
CA THR A 218 -16.16 5.86 -55.17
C THR A 218 -15.18 6.85 -54.52
N VAL A 219 -13.89 6.65 -54.73
CA VAL A 219 -12.83 7.56 -54.26
C VAL A 219 -12.39 8.44 -55.42
N ALA A 220 -12.33 9.75 -55.21
CA ALA A 220 -11.89 10.71 -56.22
C ALA A 220 -10.35 10.74 -56.35
N LYS A 221 -9.64 10.62 -55.23
CA LYS A 221 -8.18 10.59 -55.18
C LYS A 221 -7.70 9.87 -53.93
N VAL A 222 -6.66 9.05 -54.09
CA VAL A 222 -5.88 8.48 -52.99
C VAL A 222 -4.43 8.98 -53.11
N TRP A 223 -3.77 9.25 -52.00
CA TRP A 223 -2.35 9.61 -51.95
C TRP A 223 -1.71 9.11 -50.65
N ILE A 224 -0.38 9.03 -50.65
CA ILE A 224 0.42 8.55 -49.53
C ILE A 224 1.28 9.72 -49.06
N GLU A 225 1.14 10.08 -47.79
CA GLU A 225 1.97 11.09 -47.13
C GLU A 225 3.35 10.51 -46.77
N ASP A 226 4.31 11.39 -46.49
CA ASP A 226 5.65 10.98 -46.07
C ASP A 226 5.60 10.22 -44.73
N GLY A 227 6.39 9.16 -44.60
CA GLY A 227 6.39 8.29 -43.41
C GLY A 227 5.88 6.85 -43.63
N CYS A 228 5.74 6.40 -44.88
CA CYS A 228 5.48 4.98 -45.17
C CYS A 228 6.63 4.09 -44.66
N ILE A 229 6.30 3.04 -43.90
CA ILE A 229 7.28 2.10 -43.32
C ILE A 229 7.38 0.76 -44.06
N VAL A 230 6.80 0.64 -45.26
CA VAL A 230 6.91 -0.57 -46.11
C VAL A 230 6.42 -1.84 -45.38
N CYS A 231 5.30 -1.74 -44.67
CA CYS A 231 4.74 -2.85 -43.87
C CYS A 231 3.90 -3.88 -44.67
N ASN A 232 3.65 -3.61 -45.95
CA ASN A 232 2.86 -4.44 -46.89
C ASN A 232 1.38 -4.65 -46.52
N ALA A 233 0.86 -3.94 -45.51
CA ALA A 233 -0.54 -4.07 -45.11
C ALA A 233 -1.52 -3.60 -46.21
N CYS A 234 -1.25 -2.46 -46.85
CA CYS A 234 -2.10 -1.91 -47.91
C CYS A 234 -2.10 -2.75 -49.18
N GLU A 235 -0.95 -3.33 -49.56
CA GLU A 235 -0.85 -4.24 -50.70
C GLU A 235 -1.56 -5.57 -50.44
N GLY A 236 -1.57 -6.06 -49.20
CA GLY A 236 -2.33 -7.26 -48.83
C GLY A 236 -3.86 -7.08 -48.92
N ILE A 237 -4.36 -5.86 -48.73
CA ILE A 237 -5.80 -5.53 -48.75
C ILE A 237 -6.26 -5.17 -50.16
N TYR A 238 -5.52 -4.31 -50.86
CA TYR A 238 -5.90 -3.85 -52.20
C TYR A 238 -4.70 -3.76 -53.18
N PRO A 239 -4.18 -4.90 -53.66
CA PRO A 239 -2.97 -4.97 -54.49
C PRO A 239 -3.12 -4.31 -55.87
N GLU A 240 -4.35 -4.15 -56.37
CA GLU A 240 -4.60 -3.44 -57.62
C GLU A 240 -4.37 -1.92 -57.51
N VAL A 241 -4.39 -1.36 -56.29
CA VAL A 241 -4.22 0.08 -56.05
C VAL A 241 -2.84 0.38 -55.46
N PHE A 242 -2.39 -0.41 -54.49
CA PHE A 242 -1.14 -0.16 -53.75
C PHE A 242 -0.03 -1.11 -54.20
N GLU A 243 1.14 -0.54 -54.51
CA GLU A 243 2.36 -1.28 -54.81
C GLU A 243 3.46 -0.82 -53.85
N VAL A 244 3.91 -1.73 -52.98
CA VAL A 244 4.96 -1.41 -52.02
C VAL A 244 6.33 -1.65 -52.65
N THR A 245 7.19 -0.63 -52.64
CA THR A 245 8.58 -0.69 -53.11
C THR A 245 9.54 -0.68 -51.92
N ASP A 246 10.85 -0.84 -52.16
CA ASP A 246 11.86 -0.92 -51.10
C ASP A 246 11.93 0.33 -50.18
N THR A 247 11.45 1.49 -50.62
CA THR A 247 11.56 2.77 -49.88
C THR A 247 10.24 3.46 -49.59
N THR A 248 9.17 3.17 -50.33
CA THR A 248 7.84 3.75 -50.10
C THR A 248 6.75 2.93 -50.80
N CYS A 249 5.49 3.21 -50.50
CA CYS A 249 4.36 2.67 -51.25
C CYS A 249 3.96 3.66 -52.36
N LEU A 250 3.72 3.13 -53.56
CA LEU A 250 3.23 3.86 -54.72
C LEU A 250 1.78 3.46 -55.02
N ILE A 251 1.05 4.35 -55.67
CA ILE A 251 -0.29 4.08 -56.18
C ILE A 251 -0.16 3.79 -57.67
N ARG A 252 -0.72 2.65 -58.12
CA ARG A 252 -0.65 2.25 -59.54
C ARG A 252 -1.37 3.30 -60.42
N PRO A 253 -0.83 3.62 -61.61
CA PRO A 253 -1.42 4.65 -62.48
C PRO A 253 -2.83 4.31 -62.98
N ASP A 254 -3.19 3.02 -63.05
CA ASP A 254 -4.52 2.53 -63.43
C ASP A 254 -5.33 2.01 -62.23
N ALA A 255 -5.08 2.54 -61.03
CA ALA A 255 -5.70 2.10 -59.79
C ALA A 255 -7.25 2.15 -59.84
N PRO A 256 -7.96 1.04 -59.58
CA PRO A 256 -9.42 1.02 -59.53
C PRO A 256 -9.96 1.70 -58.27
N LEU A 257 -10.40 2.96 -58.39
CA LEU A 257 -10.95 3.75 -57.27
C LEU A 257 -12.46 3.53 -57.03
N ASN A 258 -13.03 2.48 -57.61
CA ASN A 258 -14.46 2.16 -57.54
C ASN A 258 -14.84 1.43 -56.23
N ASP A 259 -13.87 0.94 -55.48
CA ASP A 259 -14.06 0.22 -54.22
C ASP A 259 -13.47 1.01 -53.04
N GLY A 260 -14.24 1.99 -52.56
CA GLY A 260 -13.80 2.87 -51.47
C GLY A 260 -13.73 2.18 -50.12
N LEU A 261 -14.38 1.02 -49.96
CA LEU A 261 -14.32 0.22 -48.73
C LEU A 261 -12.93 -0.37 -48.54
N LYS A 262 -12.36 -0.96 -49.60
CA LYS A 262 -10.99 -1.50 -49.56
C LYS A 262 -9.94 -0.40 -49.35
N ILE A 263 -10.18 0.80 -49.90
CA ILE A 263 -9.30 1.96 -49.68
C ILE A 263 -9.38 2.45 -48.23
N LEU A 264 -10.59 2.48 -47.64
CA LEU A 264 -10.77 2.82 -46.23
C LEU A 264 -10.12 1.77 -45.31
N GLU A 265 -10.34 0.48 -45.56
CA GLU A 265 -9.73 -0.62 -44.81
C GLU A 265 -8.19 -0.57 -44.90
N SER A 266 -7.65 -0.28 -46.09
CA SER A 266 -6.21 -0.08 -46.28
C SER A 266 -5.67 1.11 -45.47
N ALA A 267 -6.43 2.20 -45.36
CA ALA A 267 -6.05 3.38 -44.59
C ALA A 267 -6.07 3.13 -43.08
N GLU A 268 -7.08 2.40 -42.58
CA GLU A 268 -7.19 1.99 -41.17
C GLU A 268 -6.15 0.93 -40.77
N ALA A 269 -5.80 0.04 -41.70
CA ALA A 269 -4.75 -0.95 -41.49
C ALA A 269 -3.33 -0.35 -41.50
N CYS A 270 -3.17 0.92 -41.90
CA CYS A 270 -1.88 1.57 -41.94
C CYS A 270 -1.43 1.96 -40.52
N PRO A 271 -0.36 1.36 -39.96
CA PRO A 271 0.07 1.60 -38.58
C PRO A 271 0.60 3.03 -38.34
N VAL A 272 0.89 3.75 -39.41
CA VAL A 272 1.41 5.13 -39.41
C VAL A 272 0.42 6.11 -40.05
N GLU A 273 -0.79 5.64 -40.42
CA GLU A 273 -1.91 6.46 -40.91
C GLU A 273 -1.59 7.39 -42.10
N VAL A 274 -0.62 7.01 -42.95
CA VAL A 274 -0.14 7.86 -44.08
C VAL A 274 -1.00 7.77 -45.34
N ILE A 275 -1.93 6.82 -45.43
CA ILE A 275 -2.81 6.66 -46.60
C ILE A 275 -4.02 7.58 -46.44
N LYS A 276 -4.14 8.57 -47.34
CA LYS A 276 -5.23 9.54 -47.35
C LYS A 276 -6.05 9.41 -48.63
N PHE A 277 -7.35 9.69 -48.55
CA PHE A 277 -8.22 9.67 -49.71
C PHE A 277 -9.35 10.70 -49.61
N THR A 278 -9.89 11.10 -50.76
CA THR A 278 -11.10 11.91 -50.87
C THR A 278 -12.23 11.10 -51.47
N LYS A 279 -13.39 11.11 -50.82
CA LYS A 279 -14.61 10.49 -51.37
C LYS A 279 -15.08 11.28 -52.59
N ALA A 280 -15.50 10.58 -53.63
CA ALA A 280 -16.21 11.20 -54.75
C ALA A 280 -17.62 11.58 -54.28
N SER A 281 -18.04 12.81 -54.59
CA SER A 281 -19.37 13.34 -54.27
C SER A 281 -20.44 12.83 -55.23
#